data_AF-A0AAW7IE78-F1
#
_entry.id   AF-A0AAW7IE78-F1
#
_cell.length_a   1.000
_cell.length_b   1.000
_cell.length_c   1.000
_cell.angle_alpha   90.00
_cell.angle_beta   90.00
_cell.angle_gamma   90.00
#
_symmetry.space_group_name_H-M   'P 1'
#
loop_
_entity.id
_entity.type
_entity.pdbx_description
1 polymer ?
#
loop_
_entity_poly.entity_id
_entity_poly.type
_entity_poly.pdbx_seq_one_letter_code
_entity_poly.pdbx_strand_id
1 'polypeptide(L)'
;MKKQLMVITVILLIGISGWLLYDNKSAEKTNGNTKGSTKGVQPGFEESSNTISFGLLDENDKVVNNGSILEPKENKLEYTFSLSNFIEMERDYALIVLDNFKQIPFTVQGKQYNVYPFNAKANKTVEFKTSISVKKNTSEIDYLVIKKPNYFTEKLDIPKMHSLQEILPLRFQVKNNSQKQKTATFTPEEMFNEGTNDTIFISKQKEELTILPTERSGEDIYISVGNINEEKENYNIIALSNWKQVGVSIVSWTHFS
;
A
#
# COMPACT_ATOMS: atom_id res chain seq x y z
N MET A 1 10.06 35.06 -1.89
CA MET A 1 9.36 33.91 -1.25
C MET A 1 9.84 32.62 -1.91
N LYS A 2 10.47 31.71 -1.17
CA LYS A 2 10.90 30.40 -1.71
C LYS A 2 9.63 29.58 -1.99
N LYS A 3 9.31 29.36 -3.27
CA LYS A 3 8.28 28.39 -3.68
C LYS A 3 8.79 27.00 -3.32
N GLN A 4 8.13 26.33 -2.37
CA GLN A 4 8.38 24.92 -2.13
C GLN A 4 7.62 24.13 -3.19
N LEU A 5 8.34 23.28 -3.92
CA LEU A 5 7.77 22.32 -4.85
C LEU A 5 7.06 21.25 -4.00
N MET A 6 5.73 21.18 -4.08
CA MET A 6 4.93 20.18 -3.38
C MET A 6 4.59 19.07 -4.37
N VAL A 7 5.25 17.92 -4.24
CA VAL A 7 4.90 16.74 -5.03
C VAL A 7 3.76 16.02 -4.31
N ILE A 8 2.65 15.80 -5.02
CA ILE A 8 1.49 15.05 -4.54
C ILE A 8 1.52 13.70 -5.27
N THR A 9 1.56 12.61 -4.50
CA THR A 9 1.48 11.24 -5.02
C THR A 9 0.08 10.72 -4.71
N VAL A 10 -0.69 10.41 -5.75
CA VAL A 10 -2.05 9.84 -5.62
C VAL A 10 -1.93 8.32 -5.63
N ILE A 11 -2.49 7.66 -4.61
CA ILE A 11 -2.41 6.22 -4.39
C ILE A 11 -3.83 5.74 -4.14
N LEU A 12 -4.28 4.76 -4.92
CA LEU A 12 -5.63 4.22 -4.80
C LEU A 12 -5.52 2.78 -4.29
N LEU A 13 -6.15 2.50 -3.14
CA LEU A 13 -6.23 1.13 -2.61
C LEU A 13 -7.55 0.53 -3.10
N ILE A 14 -7.48 -0.20 -4.20
CA ILE A 14 -8.62 -0.92 -4.78
C ILE A 14 -8.99 -2.07 -3.83
N GLY A 15 -10.21 -2.08 -3.30
CA GLY A 15 -10.74 -3.20 -2.54
C GLY A 15 -11.23 -4.33 -3.45
N ILE A 16 -10.75 -5.56 -3.16
CA ILE A 16 -11.26 -6.88 -3.60
C ILE A 16 -10.85 -7.24 -5.07
N SER A 17 -10.39 -8.43 -5.50
CA SER A 17 -10.16 -9.80 -4.99
C SER A 17 -9.24 -10.54 -5.97
N GLY A 18 -8.41 -11.50 -5.50
CA GLY A 18 -7.71 -12.40 -6.43
C GLY A 18 -6.64 -13.34 -5.85
N TRP A 19 -6.70 -13.74 -4.58
CA TRP A 19 -5.88 -14.85 -4.04
C TRP A 19 -6.73 -15.77 -3.14
N LEU A 20 -7.94 -16.09 -3.59
CA LEU A 20 -8.82 -17.07 -2.94
C LEU A 20 -8.71 -18.49 -3.53
N LEU A 21 -7.65 -18.79 -4.29
CA LEU A 21 -7.43 -20.15 -4.84
C LEU A 21 -5.94 -20.56 -4.76
N TYR A 22 -5.33 -20.51 -3.58
CA TYR A 22 -4.24 -21.44 -3.30
C TYR A 22 -4.76 -22.53 -2.38
N ASP A 23 -5.17 -23.62 -3.03
CA ASP A 23 -5.73 -24.80 -2.41
C ASP A 23 -4.73 -25.41 -1.43
N ASN A 24 -5.21 -25.72 -0.24
CA ASN A 24 -4.44 -26.09 0.93
C ASN A 24 -4.03 -27.57 0.84
N LYS A 25 -3.12 -27.92 -0.08
CA LYS A 25 -2.48 -29.25 -0.13
C LYS A 25 -1.06 -29.17 -0.65
N SER A 26 -0.11 -28.94 0.25
CA SER A 26 1.24 -29.53 0.20
C SER A 26 1.92 -29.33 1.55
N ALA A 27 1.59 -30.22 2.49
CA ALA A 27 2.47 -30.45 3.62
C ALA A 27 3.59 -31.40 3.15
N GLU A 28 4.65 -30.86 2.56
CA GLU A 28 5.89 -31.61 2.40
C GLU A 28 6.86 -31.24 3.52
N LYS A 29 7.17 -32.26 4.33
CA LYS A 29 8.28 -32.26 5.27
C LYS A 29 9.57 -32.37 4.47
N THR A 30 10.49 -31.44 4.66
CA THR A 30 11.89 -31.65 4.29
C THR A 30 12.79 -31.18 5.42
N ASN A 31 13.49 -32.14 6.04
CA ASN A 31 14.63 -31.92 6.90
C ASN A 31 15.81 -31.43 6.05
N GLY A 32 16.49 -30.37 6.47
CA GLY A 32 17.73 -29.92 5.86
C GLY A 32 18.37 -28.79 6.64
N ASN A 33 19.51 -29.08 7.29
CA ASN A 33 20.36 -28.11 7.97
C ASN A 33 20.98 -27.12 6.99
N THR A 34 20.61 -25.83 7.09
CA THR A 34 21.46 -24.72 6.61
C THR A 34 21.30 -23.51 7.54
N LYS A 35 22.42 -22.95 8.01
CA LYS A 35 22.50 -21.79 8.89
C LYS A 35 22.01 -20.53 8.17
N GLY A 36 20.98 -19.90 8.73
CA GLY A 36 20.43 -18.61 8.31
C GLY A 36 18.91 -18.64 8.36
N SER A 37 18.32 -18.60 9.56
CA SER A 37 16.85 -18.63 9.70
C SER A 37 16.26 -17.32 9.21
N THR A 38 15.82 -17.27 7.95
CA THR A 38 14.98 -16.19 7.42
C THR A 38 13.53 -16.48 7.79
N LYS A 39 13.18 -16.18 9.04
CA LYS A 39 11.79 -16.23 9.51
C LYS A 39 10.93 -15.27 8.69
N GLY A 40 9.68 -15.64 8.42
CA GLY A 40 8.72 -14.72 7.79
C GLY A 40 8.79 -14.57 6.27
N VAL A 41 9.68 -15.29 5.60
CA VAL A 41 9.82 -15.24 4.13
C VAL A 41 8.89 -16.26 3.48
N GLN A 42 8.13 -15.84 2.45
CA GLN A 42 7.32 -16.76 1.66
C GLN A 42 8.22 -17.82 0.97
N PRO A 43 7.77 -19.08 0.82
CA PRO A 43 8.53 -20.10 0.11
C PRO A 43 8.92 -19.65 -1.31
N GLY A 44 10.20 -19.83 -1.69
CA GLY A 44 10.74 -19.44 -3.01
C GLY A 44 11.42 -18.06 -3.07
N PHE A 45 11.45 -17.32 -1.97
CA PHE A 45 12.20 -16.08 -1.83
C PHE A 45 13.43 -16.34 -0.95
N GLU A 46 14.64 -16.13 -1.47
CA GLU A 46 15.90 -16.41 -0.76
C GLU A 46 16.88 -15.26 -0.95
N GLU A 47 17.93 -15.18 -0.13
CA GLU A 47 19.03 -14.24 -0.41
C GLU A 47 19.51 -14.46 -1.86
N SER A 48 19.73 -13.38 -2.63
CA SER A 48 20.05 -13.38 -4.07
C SER A 48 18.92 -13.67 -5.07
N SER A 49 17.65 -13.81 -4.66
CA SER A 49 16.54 -13.97 -5.62
C SER A 49 16.17 -12.71 -6.41
N ASN A 50 16.81 -11.57 -6.13
CA ASN A 50 16.52 -10.26 -6.72
C ASN A 50 15.05 -9.83 -6.51
N THR A 51 14.56 -10.03 -5.28
CA THR A 51 13.17 -9.76 -4.90
C THR A 51 13.07 -9.00 -3.60
N ILE A 52 11.91 -8.39 -3.36
CA ILE A 52 11.52 -7.85 -2.06
C ILE A 52 10.33 -8.68 -1.57
N SER A 53 10.42 -9.19 -0.35
CA SER A 53 9.32 -9.86 0.35
C SER A 53 9.00 -9.10 1.63
N PHE A 54 7.73 -9.00 1.98
CA PHE A 54 7.27 -8.23 3.15
C PHE A 54 5.99 -8.84 3.72
N GLY A 55 5.78 -8.69 5.02
CA GLY A 55 4.64 -9.28 5.71
C GLY A 55 4.57 -8.90 7.19
N LEU A 56 3.56 -9.43 7.86
CA LEU A 56 3.44 -9.37 9.32
C LEU A 56 3.69 -10.75 9.92
N LEU A 57 4.32 -10.77 11.09
CA LEU A 57 4.49 -11.95 11.92
C LEU A 57 3.70 -11.78 13.21
N ASP A 58 3.01 -12.85 13.62
CA ASP A 58 2.33 -12.92 14.91
C ASP A 58 3.33 -13.11 16.07
N GLU A 59 2.80 -13.24 17.29
CA GLU A 59 3.61 -13.45 18.50
C GLU A 59 4.41 -14.77 18.52
N ASN A 60 4.11 -15.69 17.60
CA ASN A 60 4.79 -16.97 17.44
C ASN A 60 5.70 -17.00 16.20
N ASP A 61 6.06 -15.82 15.66
CA ASP A 61 6.84 -15.63 14.43
C ASP A 61 6.20 -16.27 13.17
N LYS A 62 4.88 -16.48 13.16
CA LYS A 62 4.18 -17.02 11.99
C LYS A 62 3.70 -15.90 11.07
N VAL A 63 3.85 -16.11 9.77
CA VAL A 63 3.35 -15.19 8.75
C VAL A 63 1.83 -15.07 8.84
N VAL A 64 1.36 -13.82 8.92
CA VAL A 64 -0.05 -13.48 8.82
C VAL A 64 -0.39 -13.27 7.34
N ASN A 65 -1.36 -14.04 6.85
CA ASN A 65 -1.76 -13.98 5.45
C ASN A 65 -2.39 -12.63 5.11
N ASN A 66 -1.94 -11.99 4.03
CA ASN A 66 -2.57 -10.77 3.52
C ASN A 66 -4.06 -11.03 3.20
N GLY A 67 -4.94 -10.09 3.58
CA GLY A 67 -6.39 -10.24 3.46
C GLY A 67 -7.06 -11.03 4.59
N SER A 68 -6.32 -11.56 5.55
CA SER A 68 -6.91 -12.22 6.72
C SER A 68 -7.54 -11.24 7.71
N ILE A 69 -8.18 -11.79 8.74
CA ILE A 69 -8.76 -11.03 9.85
C ILE A 69 -7.73 -10.94 10.98
N LEU A 70 -7.42 -9.74 11.45
CA LEU A 70 -6.62 -9.52 12.66
C LEU A 70 -7.53 -9.44 13.89
N GLU A 71 -7.05 -10.00 15.00
CA GLU A 71 -7.78 -10.01 16.27
C GLU A 71 -7.10 -9.08 17.28
N PRO A 72 -7.72 -7.95 17.65
CA PRO A 72 -7.15 -7.03 18.62
C PRO A 72 -7.17 -7.64 20.03
N LYS A 73 -6.05 -7.48 20.76
CA LYS A 73 -5.94 -7.76 22.19
C LYS A 73 -5.92 -6.43 22.93
N GLU A 74 -6.82 -6.22 23.89
CA GLU A 74 -6.92 -4.97 24.66
C GLU A 74 -7.00 -3.69 23.77
N ASN A 75 -7.77 -3.76 22.67
CA ASN A 75 -7.88 -2.70 21.67
C ASN A 75 -6.55 -2.34 20.98
N LYS A 76 -5.61 -3.27 20.91
CA LYS A 76 -4.35 -3.10 20.18
C LYS A 76 -4.10 -4.27 19.22
N LEU A 77 -3.44 -3.94 18.13
CA LEU A 77 -2.86 -4.91 17.20
C LEU A 77 -1.35 -4.80 17.33
N GLU A 78 -0.71 -5.91 17.73
CA GLU A 78 0.73 -5.98 17.95
C GLU A 78 1.30 -7.09 17.08
N TYR A 79 2.10 -6.70 16.10
CA TYR A 79 2.70 -7.59 15.12
C TYR A 79 4.15 -7.18 14.87
N THR A 80 4.96 -8.12 14.39
CA THR A 80 6.28 -7.79 13.86
C THR A 80 6.15 -7.55 12.37
N PHE A 81 6.47 -6.35 11.91
CA PHE A 81 6.63 -6.10 10.48
C PHE A 81 7.98 -6.65 10.05
N SER A 82 8.01 -7.42 8.95
CA SER A 82 9.22 -7.99 8.37
C SER A 82 9.32 -7.60 6.89
N LEU A 83 10.50 -7.13 6.47
CA LEU A 83 10.82 -6.87 5.08
C LEU A 83 12.19 -7.45 4.74
N SER A 84 12.21 -8.35 3.77
CA SER A 84 13.40 -8.96 3.19
C SER A 84 13.78 -8.25 1.91
N ASN A 85 14.92 -7.57 1.93
CA ASN A 85 15.48 -6.83 0.81
C ASN A 85 16.54 -7.70 0.10
N PHE A 86 16.08 -8.76 -0.58
CA PHE A 86 16.93 -9.72 -1.29
C PHE A 86 17.33 -9.25 -2.69
N ILE A 87 17.75 -8.00 -2.74
CA ILE A 87 18.37 -7.35 -3.89
C ILE A 87 19.78 -6.96 -3.50
N GLU A 88 20.64 -6.78 -4.50
CA GLU A 88 22.08 -6.51 -4.30
C GLU A 88 22.41 -5.10 -3.78
N MET A 89 21.40 -4.26 -3.57
CA MET A 89 21.57 -2.90 -3.07
C MET A 89 20.74 -2.65 -1.82
N GLU A 90 21.31 -1.84 -0.92
CA GLU A 90 20.52 -1.27 0.17
C GLU A 90 19.45 -0.33 -0.38
N ARG A 91 18.38 -0.15 0.40
CA ARG A 91 17.26 0.70 0.00
C ARG A 91 16.59 1.32 1.21
N ASP A 92 16.26 2.60 1.06
CA ASP A 92 15.41 3.32 1.99
C ASP A 92 13.93 3.04 1.69
N TYR A 93 13.17 2.89 2.77
CA TYR A 93 11.74 2.65 2.76
C TYR A 93 11.04 3.57 3.76
N ALA A 94 9.73 3.71 3.60
CA ALA A 94 8.87 4.26 4.63
C ALA A 94 7.65 3.37 4.86
N LEU A 95 7.22 3.24 6.10
CA LEU A 95 5.99 2.55 6.49
C LEU A 95 4.93 3.56 6.91
N ILE A 96 3.71 3.39 6.38
CA ILE A 96 2.51 4.13 6.77
C ILE A 96 1.45 3.11 7.20
N VAL A 97 0.63 3.46 8.19
CA VAL A 97 -0.52 2.66 8.62
C VAL A 97 -1.81 3.45 8.40
N LEU A 98 -2.83 2.78 7.88
CA LEU A 98 -4.16 3.31 7.69
C LEU A 98 -5.18 2.54 8.53
N ASP A 99 -6.15 3.25 9.10
CA ASP A 99 -7.38 2.72 9.72
C ASP A 99 -8.56 3.19 8.88
N ASN A 100 -9.21 2.24 8.19
CA ASN A 100 -10.29 2.51 7.23
C ASN A 100 -9.91 3.64 6.25
N PHE A 101 -8.80 3.46 5.52
CA PHE A 101 -8.24 4.42 4.54
C PHE A 101 -7.76 5.77 5.10
N LYS A 102 -7.74 5.95 6.42
CA LYS A 102 -7.21 7.15 7.08
C LYS A 102 -5.87 6.87 7.73
N GLN A 103 -4.86 7.68 7.40
CA GLN A 103 -3.55 7.60 8.03
C GLN A 103 -3.68 7.86 9.53
N ILE A 104 -3.12 6.94 10.32
CA ILE A 104 -3.11 7.03 11.77
C ILE A 104 -1.69 6.95 12.32
N PRO A 105 -1.44 7.52 13.50
CA PRO A 105 -0.23 7.24 14.24
C PRO A 105 -0.17 5.76 14.66
N PHE A 106 1.02 5.20 14.64
CA PHE A 106 1.32 3.87 15.13
C PHE A 106 2.66 3.88 15.88
N THR A 107 2.91 2.86 16.68
CA THR A 107 4.14 2.77 17.48
C THR A 107 5.11 1.78 16.85
N VAL A 108 6.38 2.16 16.78
CA VAL A 108 7.50 1.27 16.44
C VAL A 108 8.49 1.31 17.59
N GLN A 109 8.79 0.16 18.19
CA GLN A 109 9.74 0.04 19.31
C GLN A 109 9.49 1.06 20.45
N GLY A 110 8.21 1.30 20.78
CA GLY A 110 7.80 2.21 21.86
C GLY A 110 7.73 3.70 21.50
N LYS A 111 8.09 4.10 20.26
CA LYS A 111 7.96 5.49 19.79
C LYS A 111 6.88 5.62 18.72
N GLN A 112 6.08 6.68 18.81
CA GLN A 112 4.98 6.95 17.89
C GLN A 112 5.44 7.63 16.60
N TYR A 113 4.89 7.20 15.46
CA TYR A 113 5.15 7.70 14.12
C TYR A 113 3.85 7.79 13.30
N ASN A 114 3.77 8.75 12.39
CA ASN A 114 2.77 8.74 11.30
C ASN A 114 3.34 8.15 10.00
N VAL A 115 4.65 8.29 9.85
CA VAL A 115 5.47 7.73 8.77
C VAL A 115 6.75 7.25 9.45
N TYR A 116 7.08 5.97 9.31
CA TYR A 116 8.30 5.40 9.88
C TYR A 116 9.32 5.15 8.77
N PRO A 117 10.38 5.98 8.65
CA PRO A 117 11.46 5.72 7.71
C PRO A 117 12.37 4.61 8.24
N PHE A 118 12.81 3.72 7.36
CA PHE A 118 13.79 2.68 7.69
C PHE A 118 14.64 2.34 6.48
N ASN A 119 15.83 1.79 6.73
CA ASN A 119 16.74 1.34 5.69
C ASN A 119 16.86 -0.19 5.78
N ALA A 120 16.82 -0.87 4.64
CA ALA A 120 17.13 -2.29 4.56
C ALA A 120 18.40 -2.49 3.73
N LYS A 121 19.36 -3.21 4.32
CA LYS A 121 20.64 -3.55 3.67
C LYS A 121 20.42 -4.55 2.53
N ALA A 122 21.37 -4.60 1.60
CA ALA A 122 21.40 -5.60 0.54
C ALA A 122 21.38 -7.02 1.13
N ASN A 123 20.56 -7.91 0.57
CA ASN A 123 20.41 -9.31 0.99
C ASN A 123 20.21 -9.48 2.50
N LYS A 124 19.38 -8.63 3.11
CA LYS A 124 19.03 -8.71 4.54
C LYS A 124 17.56 -8.47 4.79
N THR A 125 17.10 -9.00 5.92
CA THR A 125 15.77 -8.78 6.47
C THR A 125 15.83 -7.75 7.59
N VAL A 126 14.86 -6.84 7.60
CA VAL A 126 14.63 -5.88 8.68
C VAL A 126 13.31 -6.22 9.34
N GLU A 127 13.34 -6.29 10.68
CA GLU A 127 12.18 -6.61 11.50
C GLU A 127 12.02 -5.60 12.63
N PHE A 128 10.80 -5.19 12.89
CA PHE A 128 10.47 -4.36 14.05
C PHE A 128 9.02 -4.56 14.49
N LYS A 129 8.80 -4.47 15.80
CA LYS A 129 7.46 -4.55 16.38
C LYS A 129 6.68 -3.27 16.10
N THR A 130 5.45 -3.44 15.61
CA THR A 130 4.45 -2.39 15.46
C THR A 130 3.36 -2.57 16.52
N SER A 131 2.79 -1.46 16.98
CA SER A 131 1.61 -1.47 17.85
C SER A 131 0.64 -0.39 17.38
N ILE A 132 -0.58 -0.80 17.07
CA ILE A 132 -1.64 0.03 16.51
C ILE A 132 -2.84 0.02 17.46
N SER A 133 -3.35 1.20 17.81
CA SER A 133 -4.58 1.31 18.60
C SER A 133 -5.79 1.11 17.71
N VAL A 134 -6.69 0.21 18.12
CA VAL A 134 -7.93 -0.13 17.41
C VAL A 134 -9.10 0.59 18.07
N LYS A 135 -9.94 1.24 17.27
CA LYS A 135 -11.16 1.90 17.74
C LYS A 135 -12.34 0.96 17.54
N LYS A 136 -13.46 1.24 18.21
CA LYS A 136 -14.71 0.46 18.07
C LYS A 136 -15.23 0.40 16.62
N ASN A 137 -14.86 1.35 15.76
CA ASN A 137 -15.27 1.41 14.36
C ASN A 137 -14.17 1.03 13.36
N THR A 138 -13.00 0.60 13.83
CA THR A 138 -11.93 0.09 12.96
C THR A 138 -12.39 -1.24 12.35
N SER A 139 -12.46 -1.29 11.03
CA SER A 139 -12.85 -2.47 10.26
C SER A 139 -11.72 -3.01 9.37
N GLU A 140 -10.77 -2.15 9.03
CA GLU A 140 -9.64 -2.46 8.15
C GLU A 140 -8.39 -1.73 8.63
N ILE A 141 -7.26 -2.43 8.59
CA ILE A 141 -5.93 -1.88 8.82
C ILE A 141 -5.06 -2.21 7.62
N ASP A 142 -4.49 -1.18 7.02
CA ASP A 142 -3.57 -1.31 5.91
C ASP A 142 -2.18 -0.83 6.30
N TYR A 143 -1.15 -1.57 5.90
CA TYR A 143 0.25 -1.16 5.95
C TYR A 143 0.70 -0.83 4.52
N LEU A 144 1.24 0.37 4.32
CA LEU A 144 1.80 0.78 3.03
C LEU A 144 3.31 0.91 3.15
N VAL A 145 4.02 0.11 2.36
CA VAL A 145 5.48 0.20 2.23
C VAL A 145 5.82 1.03 1.01
N ILE A 146 6.48 2.15 1.23
CA ILE A 146 6.94 3.06 0.18
C ILE A 146 8.38 2.73 -0.16
N LYS A 147 8.65 2.36 -1.42
CA LYS A 147 10.00 2.18 -1.95
C LYS A 147 10.63 3.56 -2.22
N LYS A 148 11.89 3.75 -1.82
CA LYS A 148 12.68 4.97 -2.07
C LYS A 148 11.87 6.27 -1.85
N PRO A 149 11.40 6.55 -0.63
CA PRO A 149 10.47 7.66 -0.35
C PRO A 149 11.02 9.06 -0.69
N ASN A 150 12.32 9.20 -0.96
CA ASN A 150 12.93 10.47 -1.37
C ASN A 150 13.24 10.54 -2.88
N TYR A 151 12.84 9.53 -3.66
CA TYR A 151 13.07 9.47 -5.10
C TYR A 151 11.84 9.95 -5.88
N PHE A 152 11.99 11.11 -6.52
CA PHE A 152 10.99 11.69 -7.40
C PHE A 152 11.59 11.83 -8.81
N THR A 153 10.82 11.48 -9.84
CA THR A 153 11.21 11.68 -11.24
C THR A 153 10.35 12.77 -11.86
N GLU A 154 11.00 13.73 -12.52
CA GLU A 154 10.29 14.79 -13.26
C GLU A 154 9.81 14.31 -14.63
N LYS A 155 10.47 13.29 -15.18
CA LYS A 155 10.16 12.70 -16.49
C LYS A 155 9.41 11.39 -16.31
N LEU A 156 8.48 11.14 -17.23
CA LEU A 156 7.77 9.87 -17.31
C LEU A 156 8.76 8.77 -17.73
N ASP A 157 9.05 7.88 -16.80
CA ASP A 157 9.91 6.70 -17.01
C ASP A 157 9.18 5.52 -16.35
N ILE A 158 8.22 4.95 -17.09
CA ILE A 158 7.31 3.93 -16.57
C ILE A 158 8.06 2.74 -15.95
N PRO A 159 9.08 2.14 -16.59
CA PRO A 159 9.84 1.04 -15.97
C PRO A 159 10.44 1.43 -14.62
N LYS A 160 11.02 2.63 -14.54
CA LYS A 160 11.66 3.12 -13.32
C LYS A 160 10.64 3.48 -12.24
N MET A 161 9.51 4.07 -12.61
CA MET A 161 8.40 4.37 -11.70
C MET A 161 7.79 3.08 -11.15
N HIS A 162 7.53 2.09 -12.01
CA HIS A 162 7.05 0.78 -11.60
C HIS A 162 8.02 0.12 -10.60
N SER A 163 9.32 0.08 -10.91
CA SER A 163 10.31 -0.52 -10.00
C SER A 163 10.49 0.24 -8.69
N LEU A 164 10.43 1.58 -8.69
CA LEU A 164 10.88 2.41 -7.55
C LEU A 164 9.78 3.16 -6.81
N GLN A 165 8.62 3.39 -7.41
CA GLN A 165 7.54 4.22 -6.86
C GLN A 165 6.22 3.44 -6.64
N GLU A 166 6.15 2.19 -7.08
CA GLU A 166 5.08 1.28 -6.66
C GLU A 166 5.09 1.12 -5.13
N ILE A 167 3.90 1.11 -4.56
CA ILE A 167 3.66 0.93 -3.13
C ILE A 167 3.28 -0.51 -2.88
N LEU A 168 3.81 -1.09 -1.81
CA LEU A 168 3.57 -2.47 -1.46
C LEU A 168 2.55 -2.52 -0.30
N PRO A 169 1.27 -2.85 -0.57
CA PRO A 169 0.23 -2.85 0.46
C PRO A 169 0.11 -4.22 1.15
N LEU A 170 -0.10 -4.19 2.47
CA LEU A 170 -0.71 -5.29 3.22
C LEU A 170 -2.04 -4.79 3.78
N ARG A 171 -3.10 -5.57 3.60
CA ARG A 171 -4.46 -5.17 3.94
C ARG A 171 -5.12 -6.25 4.78
N PHE A 172 -5.73 -5.85 5.88
CA PHE A 172 -6.35 -6.80 6.79
C PHE A 172 -7.66 -6.29 7.32
N GLN A 173 -8.65 -7.17 7.37
CA GLN A 173 -9.86 -6.90 8.14
C GLN A 173 -9.53 -6.95 9.63
N VAL A 174 -10.26 -6.21 10.45
CA VAL A 174 -10.14 -6.27 11.90
C VAL A 174 -11.41 -6.86 12.49
N LYS A 175 -11.25 -7.89 13.32
CA LYS A 175 -12.35 -8.51 14.06
C LYS A 175 -12.91 -7.49 15.06
N ASN A 176 -14.03 -6.91 14.71
CA ASN A 176 -14.68 -5.90 15.52
C ASN A 176 -16.20 -5.94 15.28
N ASN A 177 -16.99 -5.57 16.28
CA ASN A 177 -18.46 -5.57 16.20
C ASN A 177 -19.01 -4.34 15.47
N SER A 178 -18.19 -3.68 14.66
CA SER A 178 -18.56 -2.47 13.94
C SER A 178 -19.40 -2.75 12.70
N GLN A 179 -20.45 -1.95 12.52
CA GLN A 179 -21.06 -1.79 11.21
C GLN A 179 -20.01 -1.28 10.21
N LYS A 180 -20.05 -1.81 8.97
CA LYS A 180 -19.23 -1.31 7.86
C LYS A 180 -19.31 0.22 7.82
N GLN A 181 -18.16 0.86 7.88
CA GLN A 181 -18.10 2.31 7.85
C GLN A 181 -18.57 2.79 6.46
N LYS A 182 -19.47 3.78 6.41
CA LYS A 182 -19.82 4.44 5.15
C LYS A 182 -18.57 5.18 4.66
N THR A 183 -17.99 4.71 3.56
CA THR A 183 -16.98 5.46 2.82
C THR A 183 -17.64 6.65 2.14
N ALA A 184 -16.88 7.74 1.96
CA ALA A 184 -17.35 8.86 1.18
C ALA A 184 -17.57 8.37 -0.26
N THR A 185 -18.81 8.50 -0.75
CA THR A 185 -19.14 8.13 -2.12
C THR A 185 -18.88 9.34 -3.00
N PHE A 186 -17.79 9.31 -3.76
CA PHE A 186 -17.62 10.25 -4.86
C PHE A 186 -18.51 9.79 -6.01
N THR A 187 -19.30 10.72 -6.55
CA THR A 187 -19.99 10.49 -7.82
C THR A 187 -19.09 11.07 -8.90
N PRO A 188 -18.76 10.33 -9.97
CA PRO A 188 -18.00 10.89 -11.06
C PRO A 188 -18.76 12.06 -11.69
N GLU A 189 -18.06 13.10 -12.12
CA GLU A 189 -18.70 14.23 -12.81
C GLU A 189 -19.22 13.84 -14.22
N GLU A 190 -18.52 12.93 -14.90
CA GLU A 190 -18.90 12.36 -16.20
C GLU A 190 -18.37 10.94 -16.32
N MET A 191 -19.01 10.18 -17.20
CA MET A 191 -18.71 8.80 -17.50
C MET A 191 -18.51 8.67 -19.02
N PHE A 192 -17.42 8.02 -19.41
CA PHE A 192 -17.11 7.73 -20.81
C PHE A 192 -17.30 6.23 -21.06
N ASN A 193 -17.95 5.87 -22.17
CA ASN A 193 -18.25 4.48 -22.57
C ASN A 193 -17.32 3.97 -23.70
N GLU A 194 -16.31 4.76 -24.07
CA GLU A 194 -15.36 4.45 -25.14
C GLU A 194 -13.95 4.87 -24.69
N GLY A 195 -12.91 4.11 -25.07
CA GLY A 195 -11.51 4.36 -24.70
C GLY A 195 -10.83 3.20 -23.96
N THR A 196 -9.64 3.46 -23.41
CA THR A 196 -8.86 2.45 -22.68
C THR A 196 -9.37 2.31 -21.25
N ASN A 197 -9.68 1.07 -20.85
CA ASN A 197 -10.10 0.74 -19.49
C ASN A 197 -8.92 0.32 -18.59
N ASP A 198 -7.92 1.19 -18.50
CA ASP A 198 -6.83 1.02 -17.55
C ASP A 198 -7.23 1.59 -16.19
N THR A 199 -6.56 1.10 -15.14
CA THR A 199 -7.01 1.30 -13.77
C THR A 199 -7.04 2.77 -13.36
N ILE A 200 -6.02 3.57 -13.69
CA ILE A 200 -5.94 5.00 -13.32
C ILE A 200 -5.12 5.81 -14.32
N PHE A 201 -5.64 6.97 -14.70
CA PHE A 201 -4.93 8.06 -15.37
C PHE A 201 -5.00 9.34 -14.55
N ILE A 202 -3.97 10.17 -14.69
CA ILE A 202 -3.91 11.51 -14.11
C ILE A 202 -3.49 12.45 -15.23
N SER A 203 -4.40 13.32 -15.66
CA SER A 203 -4.29 14.11 -16.90
C SER A 203 -4.55 15.60 -16.68
N LYS A 204 -4.13 16.43 -17.65
CA LYS A 204 -4.40 17.89 -17.63
C LYS A 204 -5.76 18.24 -18.19
N GLN A 205 -6.27 17.38 -19.06
CA GLN A 205 -7.56 17.51 -19.72
C GLN A 205 -8.40 16.28 -19.37
N LYS A 206 -9.72 16.45 -19.32
CA LYS A 206 -10.65 15.41 -18.85
C LYS A 206 -10.71 14.23 -19.81
N GLU A 207 -10.60 14.52 -21.09
CA GLU A 207 -10.74 13.59 -22.20
C GLU A 207 -9.43 12.85 -22.52
N GLU A 208 -8.32 13.26 -21.89
CA GLU A 208 -7.01 12.65 -22.07
C GLU A 208 -6.80 11.50 -21.08
N LEU A 209 -6.31 10.36 -21.56
CA LEU A 209 -5.88 9.22 -20.74
C LEU A 209 -4.35 9.17 -20.73
N THR A 210 -3.73 9.98 -19.86
CA THR A 210 -2.27 10.08 -19.75
C THR A 210 -1.82 9.90 -18.30
N ILE A 211 -0.53 9.60 -18.12
CA ILE A 211 0.10 9.53 -16.79
C ILE A 211 0.96 10.77 -16.63
N LEU A 212 0.50 11.74 -15.83
CA LEU A 212 1.28 12.90 -15.45
C LEU A 212 2.17 12.59 -14.23
N PRO A 213 3.51 12.55 -14.39
CA PRO A 213 4.41 12.30 -13.27
C PRO A 213 4.58 13.53 -12.36
N THR A 214 4.43 14.75 -12.91
CA THR A 214 4.54 16.01 -12.18
C THR A 214 3.65 17.08 -12.79
N GLU A 215 3.21 18.05 -11.97
CA GLU A 215 2.53 19.26 -12.42
C GLU A 215 2.87 20.45 -11.53
N ARG A 216 2.62 21.67 -12.02
CA ARG A 216 2.74 22.91 -11.24
C ARG A 216 1.66 22.98 -10.18
N SER A 217 2.05 23.44 -8.99
CA SER A 217 1.12 23.70 -7.91
C SER A 217 0.10 24.77 -8.29
N GLY A 218 -1.18 24.51 -8.04
CA GLY A 218 -2.29 25.42 -8.31
C GLY A 218 -3.01 25.16 -9.64
N GLU A 219 -2.50 24.25 -10.47
CA GLU A 219 -3.19 23.78 -11.68
C GLU A 219 -4.18 22.67 -11.32
N ASP A 220 -5.31 22.65 -12.02
CA ASP A 220 -6.28 21.56 -11.93
C ASP A 220 -5.76 20.33 -12.69
N ILE A 221 -5.96 19.16 -12.09
CA ILE A 221 -5.67 17.86 -12.70
C ILE A 221 -6.89 16.96 -12.60
N TYR A 222 -7.02 16.05 -13.54
CA TYR A 222 -8.15 15.13 -13.63
C TYR A 222 -7.69 13.71 -13.37
N ILE A 223 -8.43 12.99 -12.52
CA ILE A 223 -8.21 11.57 -12.26
C ILE A 223 -9.31 10.79 -12.98
N SER A 224 -8.90 9.90 -13.88
CA SER A 224 -9.79 8.99 -14.59
C SER A 224 -9.51 7.57 -14.12
N VAL A 225 -10.53 6.86 -13.63
CA VAL A 225 -10.38 5.50 -13.08
C VAL A 225 -11.18 4.52 -13.92
N GLY A 226 -10.53 3.54 -14.53
CA GLY A 226 -11.20 2.47 -15.25
C GLY A 226 -11.87 1.47 -14.30
N ASN A 227 -13.12 1.13 -14.61
CA ASN A 227 -13.84 0.02 -14.04
C ASN A 227 -13.99 -1.07 -15.10
N ILE A 228 -13.20 -2.13 -14.94
CA ILE A 228 -13.18 -3.32 -15.79
C ILE A 228 -14.33 -4.29 -15.51
N ASN A 229 -15.11 -4.04 -14.46
CA ASN A 229 -16.24 -4.86 -14.07
C ASN A 229 -17.55 -4.24 -14.56
N GLU A 230 -18.47 -5.12 -14.99
CA GLU A 230 -19.82 -4.72 -15.44
C GLU A 230 -20.66 -4.11 -14.29
N GLU A 231 -20.29 -4.37 -13.04
CA GLU A 231 -20.94 -3.84 -11.86
C GLU A 231 -20.31 -2.53 -11.38
N LYS A 232 -21.14 -1.67 -10.76
CA LYS A 232 -20.66 -0.42 -10.17
C LYS A 232 -19.72 -0.68 -9.00
N GLU A 233 -18.49 -0.21 -9.12
CA GLU A 233 -17.49 -0.26 -8.04
C GLU A 233 -17.40 1.03 -7.23
N ASN A 234 -16.93 0.89 -5.98
CA ASN A 234 -16.62 2.02 -5.11
C ASN A 234 -15.11 2.10 -4.91
N TYR A 235 -14.55 3.28 -5.15
CA TYR A 235 -13.12 3.55 -5.01
C TYR A 235 -12.85 4.46 -3.81
N ASN A 236 -11.75 4.18 -3.08
CA ASN A 236 -11.20 5.10 -2.08
C ASN A 236 -9.90 5.69 -2.62
N ILE A 237 -9.83 7.02 -2.72
CA ILE A 237 -8.64 7.74 -3.19
C ILE A 237 -7.86 8.24 -1.98
N ILE A 238 -6.57 7.90 -1.92
CA ILE A 238 -5.64 8.37 -0.88
C ILE A 238 -4.58 9.23 -1.54
N ALA A 239 -4.67 10.54 -1.38
CA ALA A 239 -3.57 11.42 -1.77
C ALA A 239 -2.60 11.59 -0.62
N LEU A 240 -1.31 11.44 -0.94
CA LEU A 240 -0.22 11.74 -0.02
C LEU A 240 0.58 12.92 -0.55
N SER A 241 0.90 13.87 0.33
CA SER A 241 1.95 14.84 0.09
C SER A 241 3.05 14.67 1.11
N ASN A 242 4.29 14.47 0.64
CA ASN A 242 5.43 14.13 1.50
C ASN A 242 5.09 12.99 2.48
N TRP A 243 4.42 11.95 1.98
CA TRP A 243 3.98 10.76 2.74
C TRP A 243 2.96 11.03 3.85
N LYS A 244 2.37 12.22 3.88
CA LYS A 244 1.26 12.58 4.77
C LYS A 244 -0.02 12.64 3.97
N GLN A 245 -1.08 12.03 4.48
CA GLN A 245 -2.38 12.07 3.84
C GLN A 245 -2.90 13.51 3.84
N VAL A 246 -3.31 13.96 2.66
CA VAL A 246 -3.96 15.25 2.46
C VAL A 246 -5.39 15.01 2.02
N GLY A 247 -6.28 15.92 2.40
CA GLY A 247 -7.62 15.94 1.85
C GLY A 247 -7.52 16.16 0.35
N VAL A 248 -8.33 15.42 -0.41
CA VAL A 248 -8.43 15.60 -1.84
C VAL A 248 -9.75 16.30 -2.11
N SER A 249 -9.69 17.50 -2.65
CA SER A 249 -10.85 18.13 -3.29
C SER A 249 -10.97 17.50 -4.66
N ILE A 250 -11.61 16.34 -4.71
CA ILE A 250 -11.75 15.55 -5.93
C ILE A 250 -12.93 16.06 -6.74
N VAL A 251 -12.62 16.33 -8.00
CA VAL A 251 -13.53 16.28 -9.14
C VAL A 251 -13.09 15.03 -9.92
N SER A 252 -13.71 13.87 -9.66
CA SER A 252 -13.25 12.56 -10.21
C SER A 252 -14.06 12.13 -11.43
N TRP A 253 -13.42 11.33 -12.30
CA TRP A 253 -14.00 10.67 -13.47
C TRP A 253 -13.74 9.16 -13.34
N THR A 254 -14.72 8.35 -13.68
CA THR A 254 -14.56 6.89 -13.78
C THR A 254 -14.97 6.43 -15.16
N HIS A 255 -14.09 5.72 -15.85
CA HIS A 255 -14.31 5.04 -17.12
C HIS A 255 -14.99 3.69 -16.82
N PHE A 256 -16.02 3.32 -17.56
CA PHE A 256 -16.68 2.02 -17.45
C PHE A 256 -16.63 1.33 -18.81
N SER A 257 -16.41 0.01 -18.81
CA SER A 257 -16.80 -0.87 -19.91
C SER A 257 -17.85 -1.86 -19.42
#